data_AF-A0A820SNU2-F1
#
_entry.id   AF-A0A820SNU2-F1
#
_cell.length_a   1.000
_cell.length_b   1.000
_cell.length_c   1.000
_cell.angle_alpha   90.00
_cell.angle_beta   90.00
_cell.angle_gamma   90.00
#
_symmetry.space_group_name_H-M   'P 1'
#
loop_
_entity.id
_entity.type
_entity.pdbx_description
1 polymer ?
#
loop_
_entity_poly.entity_id
_entity_poly.type
_entity_poly.pdbx_seq_one_letter_code
_entity_poly.pdbx_strand_id
1 'polypeptide(L)'
;MIKFQPQLASFRSLLSSSYQRYYSSSSQIHDVYIYNSKIKSLEKFEPKYPGTIFWYSCGPTVYDSSHIGHASTYVTFDIIHRILKHVFNYNIVLMMGITDIDDKIINRSQKEHVHYLEISKKYEQEFIDDMSKLNVQPPTLYARVSEHIPLIINFIQKLIDDGFAYSCPSGSVYFNMTRYGEKNEYNHHRMNEQGVSSLESDIINEKRNARDFALWKGRDKTANELKFQSPWGFGRPGWHIECSAMVSRTFGSHLDIHSGGLDLVFPHHANEILQSTAYHGSKTWVNYWLHAGLLNTKSMDEKMSKSLNNTILIRDMLKTYTATQFRLFCLMHDYRSPRSFESAAIQQALFVDKLFKAFFETVQACQKGLVDISTLSEAEIITKIRNAQEEIVDVLANNFDTPSAMTRLQELVHWINSHMNYDTPTTNENTIHNIPTCALFLAVDFIQSWLNIFGIDISLSGHQNQNSSSDRILLENVIEKSVQFRTNIREICRRSPSDEVNPKKLLLEQCDDYRSQMKYIGVDIKDRHQASTWSFKK
;
A
#
# COMPACT_ATOMS: atom_id res chain seq x y z
N MET A 1 -17.36 28.22 33.65
CA MET A 1 -18.01 26.95 34.06
C MET A 1 -19.04 26.59 33.00
N ILE A 2 -18.60 25.91 31.93
CA ILE A 2 -19.43 25.53 30.77
C ILE A 2 -19.35 24.01 30.67
N LYS A 3 -20.50 23.35 30.81
CA LYS A 3 -20.65 21.89 30.86
C LYS A 3 -20.47 21.30 29.45
N PHE A 4 -19.52 20.39 29.31
CA PHE A 4 -19.49 19.43 28.20
C PHE A 4 -20.56 18.36 28.44
N GLN A 5 -21.46 18.14 27.48
CA GLN A 5 -22.21 16.90 27.35
C GLN A 5 -21.56 16.05 26.23
N PRO A 6 -21.29 14.75 26.45
CA PRO A 6 -20.81 13.86 25.40
C PRO A 6 -22.02 13.19 24.72
N GLN A 7 -22.20 13.41 23.42
CA GLN A 7 -22.99 12.50 22.58
C GLN A 7 -22.05 11.42 22.02
N LEU A 8 -21.93 10.34 22.78
CA LEU A 8 -21.49 9.04 22.30
C LEU A 8 -22.70 8.35 21.64
N ALA A 9 -22.74 8.26 20.31
CA ALA A 9 -23.54 7.27 19.61
C ALA A 9 -23.09 7.06 18.15
N SER A 10 -22.77 5.79 17.84
CA SER A 10 -22.53 5.17 16.53
C SER A 10 -21.20 5.44 15.82
N PHE A 11 -20.13 4.81 16.32
CA PHE A 11 -19.03 4.37 15.48
C PHE A 11 -18.95 2.84 15.57
N ARG A 12 -18.93 2.18 14.40
CA ARG A 12 -18.80 0.73 14.13
C ARG A 12 -20.09 -0.11 14.21
N SER A 13 -20.51 -0.67 13.07
CA SER A 13 -20.83 -2.12 12.99
C SER A 13 -21.06 -2.72 11.58
N LEU A 14 -21.13 -1.96 10.47
CA LEU A 14 -21.48 -2.59 9.18
C LEU A 14 -20.30 -3.01 8.28
N LEU A 15 -19.11 -2.43 8.47
CA LEU A 15 -17.92 -2.83 7.67
C LEU A 15 -17.09 -3.95 8.32
N SER A 16 -17.21 -4.20 9.62
CA SER A 16 -16.43 -5.28 10.27
C SER A 16 -17.05 -6.67 10.05
N SER A 17 -18.35 -6.76 9.76
CA SER A 17 -19.06 -8.04 9.63
C SER A 17 -18.81 -8.75 8.30
N SER A 18 -18.47 -8.04 7.23
CA SER A 18 -18.12 -8.65 5.94
C SER A 18 -16.75 -9.33 5.99
N TYR A 19 -15.74 -8.66 6.57
CA TYR A 19 -14.39 -9.21 6.72
C TYR A 19 -14.28 -10.38 7.69
N GLN A 20 -15.28 -10.71 8.50
CA GLN A 20 -15.20 -11.87 9.42
C GLN A 20 -15.82 -13.15 8.84
N ARG A 21 -16.58 -13.03 7.74
CA ARG A 21 -17.42 -14.12 7.22
C ARG A 21 -16.62 -15.29 6.63
N TYR A 22 -15.47 -15.00 6.02
CA TYR A 22 -14.57 -16.00 5.44
C TYR A 22 -13.42 -16.42 6.37
N TYR A 23 -13.31 -15.91 7.60
CA TYR A 23 -12.08 -16.06 8.38
C TYR A 23 -12.31 -16.59 9.80
N SER A 24 -13.56 -16.61 10.27
CA SER A 24 -13.91 -17.01 11.64
C SER A 24 -14.34 -18.47 11.80
N SER A 25 -14.42 -19.25 10.71
CA SER A 25 -14.92 -20.64 10.76
C SER A 25 -13.83 -21.70 10.90
N SER A 26 -12.54 -21.39 10.70
CA SER A 26 -11.48 -22.30 11.12
C SER A 26 -11.19 -22.07 12.60
N SER A 27 -11.52 -23.07 13.40
CA SER A 27 -11.08 -23.23 14.80
C SER A 27 -9.56 -23.42 14.94
N GLN A 28 -8.79 -23.21 13.87
CA GLN A 28 -7.33 -23.26 13.84
C GLN A 28 -6.77 -21.85 13.98
N ILE A 29 -6.15 -21.59 15.14
CA ILE A 29 -5.19 -20.50 15.26
C ILE A 29 -4.06 -20.83 14.30
N HIS A 30 -3.96 -20.11 13.18
CA HIS A 30 -2.83 -20.26 12.26
C HIS A 30 -1.59 -19.64 12.92
N ASP A 31 -0.56 -20.45 13.11
CA ASP A 31 0.75 -19.94 13.51
C ASP A 31 1.29 -19.05 12.39
N VAL A 32 1.49 -17.77 12.68
CA VAL A 32 2.10 -16.82 11.74
C VAL A 32 3.61 -16.93 11.89
N TYR A 33 4.33 -17.01 10.77
CA TYR A 33 5.78 -16.97 10.70
C TYR A 33 6.22 -15.70 9.98
N ILE A 34 7.21 -15.01 10.53
CA ILE A 34 7.74 -13.75 9.97
C ILE A 34 9.24 -13.89 9.74
N TYR A 35 9.71 -13.38 8.61
CA TYR A 35 11.14 -13.28 8.36
C TYR A 35 11.72 -12.11 9.16
N ASN A 36 12.53 -12.43 10.16
CA ASN A 36 13.17 -11.44 11.01
C ASN A 36 14.52 -11.02 10.42
N SER A 37 14.59 -9.80 9.88
CA SER A 37 15.79 -9.29 9.21
C SER A 37 17.01 -9.24 10.13
N LYS A 38 16.80 -9.10 11.44
CA LYS A 38 17.87 -9.07 12.45
C LYS A 38 18.64 -10.38 12.53
N ILE A 39 17.94 -11.51 12.46
CA ILE A 39 18.55 -12.85 12.55
C ILE A 39 18.58 -13.59 11.22
N LYS A 40 18.00 -13.01 10.16
CA LYS A 40 17.95 -13.53 8.79
C LYS A 40 17.30 -14.91 8.69
N SER A 41 16.24 -15.14 9.45
CA SER A 41 15.49 -16.40 9.40
C SER A 41 14.00 -16.19 9.65
N LEU A 42 13.20 -17.18 9.28
CA LEU A 42 11.77 -17.24 9.61
C LEU A 42 11.63 -17.70 11.06
N GLU A 43 10.80 -16.98 11.81
CA GLU A 43 10.48 -17.31 13.21
C GLU A 43 8.97 -17.26 13.41
N LYS A 44 8.47 -18.06 14.34
CA LYS A 44 7.09 -17.96 14.79
C LYS A 44 6.86 -16.56 15.39
N PHE A 45 5.77 -15.92 14.97
CA PHE A 45 5.39 -14.59 15.42
C PHE A 45 4.58 -14.68 16.71
N GLU A 46 5.19 -14.20 17.79
CA GLU A 46 4.63 -14.21 19.15
C GLU A 46 4.77 -12.79 19.72
N PRO A 47 3.71 -11.96 19.62
CA PRO A 47 3.74 -10.65 20.25
C PRO A 47 3.78 -10.81 21.77
N LYS A 48 4.35 -9.83 22.47
CA LYS A 48 4.44 -9.86 23.94
C LYS A 48 3.09 -9.98 24.63
N TYR A 49 2.07 -9.32 24.08
CA TYR A 49 0.70 -9.42 24.55
C TYR A 49 -0.13 -10.19 23.52
N PRO A 50 -0.68 -11.37 23.86
CA PRO A 50 -1.47 -12.15 22.91
C PRO A 50 -2.58 -11.32 22.24
N GLY A 51 -2.64 -11.41 20.91
CA GLY A 51 -3.63 -10.68 20.10
C GLY A 51 -3.41 -9.17 19.99
N THR A 52 -2.30 -8.62 20.50
CA THR A 52 -1.97 -7.18 20.41
C THR A 52 -0.54 -6.97 19.91
N ILE A 53 -0.36 -6.11 18.92
CA ILE A 53 0.92 -5.76 18.32
C ILE A 53 1.24 -4.29 18.57
N PHE A 54 2.40 -4.02 19.15
CA PHE A 54 3.01 -2.70 19.14
C PHE A 54 4.01 -2.59 17.99
N TRP A 55 3.73 -1.68 17.06
CA TRP A 55 4.48 -1.53 15.83
C TRP A 55 4.95 -0.08 15.66
N TYR A 56 6.25 0.11 15.43
CA TYR A 56 6.80 1.37 14.92
C TYR A 56 7.30 1.26 13.46
N SER A 57 6.98 2.25 12.64
CA SER A 57 7.55 2.42 11.30
C SER A 57 8.34 3.72 11.22
N CYS A 58 9.57 3.66 10.72
CA CYS A 58 10.28 4.88 10.33
C CYS A 58 9.50 5.59 9.22
N GLY A 59 9.23 6.88 9.40
CA GLY A 59 8.54 7.70 8.41
C GLY A 59 9.50 8.61 7.63
N PRO A 60 8.97 9.57 6.86
CA PRO A 60 9.77 10.38 5.94
C PRO A 60 10.51 11.52 6.65
N THR A 61 11.63 11.93 6.04
CA THR A 61 12.18 13.28 6.23
C THR A 61 11.39 14.26 5.38
N VAL A 62 10.65 15.18 6.00
CA VAL A 62 9.68 16.04 5.32
C VAL A 62 10.31 17.33 4.75
N TYR A 63 11.32 17.16 3.89
CA TYR A 63 11.98 18.30 3.22
C TYR A 63 11.56 18.48 1.76
N ASP A 64 10.91 17.48 1.17
CA ASP A 64 10.57 17.48 -0.25
C ASP A 64 9.53 16.39 -0.59
N SER A 65 8.95 16.45 -1.78
CA SER A 65 7.88 15.55 -2.26
C SER A 65 8.26 14.07 -2.21
N SER A 66 7.28 13.20 -1.92
CA SER A 66 7.51 11.76 -1.88
C SER A 66 7.58 11.14 -3.29
N HIS A 67 8.43 10.12 -3.42
CA HIS A 67 8.62 9.38 -4.67
C HIS A 67 8.10 7.94 -4.57
N ILE A 68 8.03 7.24 -5.70
CA ILE A 68 7.49 5.88 -5.77
C ILE A 68 8.26 4.85 -4.91
N GLY A 69 9.54 5.09 -4.62
CA GLY A 69 10.28 4.30 -3.61
C GLY A 69 9.65 4.39 -2.21
N HIS A 70 9.26 5.58 -1.75
CA HIS A 70 8.51 5.74 -0.50
C HIS A 70 7.14 5.04 -0.59
N ALA A 71 6.41 5.27 -1.69
CA ALA A 71 5.12 4.64 -1.91
C ALA A 71 5.21 3.12 -1.81
N SER A 72 6.23 2.51 -2.41
CA SER A 72 6.43 1.07 -2.40
C SER A 72 6.58 0.53 -0.98
N THR A 73 7.40 1.18 -0.14
CA THR A 73 7.59 0.81 1.27
C THR A 73 6.29 0.96 2.07
N TYR A 74 5.62 2.10 2.01
CA TYR A 74 4.44 2.35 2.84
C TYR A 74 3.21 1.55 2.39
N VAL A 75 2.99 1.36 1.09
CA VAL A 75 1.93 0.48 0.57
C VAL A 75 2.18 -0.97 0.96
N THR A 76 3.44 -1.42 0.92
CA THR A 76 3.83 -2.76 1.36
C THR A 76 3.49 -2.99 2.83
N PHE A 77 3.86 -2.07 3.72
CA PHE A 77 3.57 -2.22 5.14
C PHE A 77 2.09 -2.01 5.48
N ASP A 78 1.36 -1.20 4.71
CA ASP A 78 -0.11 -1.12 4.79
C ASP A 78 -0.77 -2.47 4.48
N ILE A 79 -0.32 -3.17 3.44
CA ILE A 79 -0.79 -4.52 3.10
C ILE A 79 -0.52 -5.50 4.26
N ILE A 80 0.71 -5.53 4.79
CA ILE A 80 1.07 -6.41 5.91
C ILE A 80 0.24 -6.07 7.16
N HIS A 81 0.08 -4.78 7.46
CA HIS A 81 -0.77 -4.32 8.56
C HIS A 81 -2.22 -4.78 8.40
N ARG A 82 -2.78 -4.68 7.19
CA ARG A 82 -4.13 -5.17 6.88
C ARG A 82 -4.24 -6.69 7.02
N ILE A 83 -3.23 -7.45 6.59
CA ILE A 83 -3.20 -8.91 6.76
C ILE A 83 -3.20 -9.30 8.24
N LEU A 84 -2.28 -8.75 9.03
CA LEU A 84 -2.20 -9.02 10.47
C LEU A 84 -3.50 -8.65 11.19
N LYS A 85 -4.10 -7.51 10.83
CA LYS A 85 -5.33 -7.02 11.47
C LYS A 85 -6.58 -7.79 11.06
N HIS A 86 -6.76 -8.07 9.77
CA HIS A 86 -8.02 -8.60 9.23
C HIS A 86 -8.02 -10.12 9.04
N VAL A 87 -6.87 -10.71 8.69
CA VAL A 87 -6.74 -12.16 8.47
C VAL A 87 -6.38 -12.86 9.78
N PHE A 88 -5.38 -12.34 10.50
CA PHE A 88 -4.90 -12.93 11.75
C PHE A 88 -5.47 -12.27 13.01
N ASN A 89 -6.42 -11.35 12.84
CA ASN A 89 -7.22 -10.74 13.92
C ASN A 89 -6.40 -10.09 15.05
N TYR A 90 -5.25 -9.52 14.73
CA TYR A 90 -4.45 -8.75 15.70
C TYR A 90 -5.00 -7.33 15.89
N ASN A 91 -5.02 -6.87 17.14
CA ASN A 91 -5.12 -5.44 17.45
C ASN A 91 -3.76 -4.80 17.28
N ILE A 92 -3.67 -3.70 16.52
CA ILE A 92 -2.38 -3.08 16.21
C ILE A 92 -2.40 -1.62 16.66
N VAL A 93 -1.37 -1.23 17.43
CA VAL A 93 -1.02 0.16 17.68
C VAL A 93 0.20 0.48 16.83
N LEU A 94 -0.02 1.24 15.75
CA LEU A 94 1.04 1.64 14.82
C LEU A 94 1.45 3.09 15.08
N MET A 95 2.73 3.30 15.30
CA MET A 95 3.35 4.63 15.40
C MET A 95 4.26 4.89 14.21
N MET A 96 4.22 6.10 13.66
CA MET A 96 5.14 6.53 12.61
C MET A 96 5.91 7.78 13.05
N GLY A 97 7.24 7.73 12.97
CA GLY A 97 8.09 8.90 13.19
C GLY A 97 8.08 9.84 11.99
N ILE A 98 8.00 11.15 12.20
CA ILE A 98 8.16 12.18 11.17
C ILE A 98 9.42 12.98 11.48
N THR A 99 10.44 12.86 10.63
CA THR A 99 11.67 13.67 10.76
C THR A 99 11.41 15.05 10.16
N ASP A 100 11.02 15.99 11.02
CA ASP A 100 10.74 17.39 10.70
C ASP A 100 11.89 18.35 11.09
N ILE A 101 13.02 17.78 11.54
CA ILE A 101 14.30 18.46 11.81
C ILE A 101 15.41 17.62 11.19
N ASP A 102 16.09 18.13 10.17
CA ASP A 102 17.25 17.49 9.53
C ASP A 102 18.07 18.53 8.74
N ASP A 103 19.34 18.23 8.43
CA ASP A 103 20.19 19.11 7.58
C ASP A 103 19.49 19.42 6.24
N LYS A 104 18.79 18.45 5.64
CA LYS A 104 18.09 18.66 4.36
C LYS A 104 16.97 19.70 4.48
N ILE A 105 16.25 19.72 5.61
CA ILE A 105 15.19 20.69 5.89
C ILE A 105 15.80 22.06 6.13
N ILE A 106 16.87 22.13 6.93
CA ILE A 106 17.58 23.39 7.24
C ILE A 106 18.14 24.02 5.97
N ASN A 107 18.83 23.23 5.13
CA ASN A 107 19.40 23.70 3.87
C ASN A 107 18.30 24.23 2.92
N ARG A 108 17.15 23.55 2.88
CA ARG A 108 16.01 24.01 2.06
C ARG A 108 15.38 25.28 2.60
N SER A 109 15.17 25.35 3.92
CA SER A 109 14.66 26.52 4.63
C SER A 109 15.52 27.77 4.34
N GLN A 110 16.84 27.63 4.38
CA GLN A 110 17.78 28.70 4.03
C GLN A 110 17.69 29.10 2.56
N LYS A 111 17.63 28.13 1.63
CA LYS A 111 17.53 28.38 0.19
C LYS A 111 16.22 29.07 -0.20
N GLU A 112 15.10 28.70 0.43
CA GLU A 112 13.77 29.24 0.13
C GLU A 112 13.43 30.48 0.97
N HIS A 113 14.29 30.85 1.94
CA HIS A 113 14.03 31.93 2.91
C HIS A 113 12.70 31.77 3.66
N VAL A 114 12.35 30.53 4.00
CA VAL A 114 11.10 30.15 4.70
C VAL A 114 11.46 29.42 5.99
N HIS A 115 10.69 29.63 7.06
CA HIS A 115 10.93 28.95 8.34
C HIS A 115 10.86 27.42 8.20
N TYR A 116 11.80 26.68 8.81
CA TYR A 116 11.93 25.23 8.60
C TYR A 116 10.65 24.44 8.93
N LEU A 117 9.89 24.83 9.97
CA LEU A 117 8.61 24.18 10.31
C LEU A 117 7.54 24.39 9.23
N GLU A 118 7.60 25.48 8.46
CA GLU A 118 6.67 25.68 7.34
C GLU A 118 7.01 24.75 6.18
N ILE A 119 8.30 24.54 5.90
CA ILE A 119 8.77 23.52 4.95
C ILE A 119 8.31 22.13 5.40
N SER A 120 8.60 21.76 6.65
CA SER A 120 8.24 20.47 7.22
C SER A 120 6.74 20.21 7.17
N LYS A 121 5.92 21.16 7.63
CA LYS A 121 4.46 21.03 7.65
C LYS A 121 3.86 20.89 6.25
N LYS A 122 4.39 21.63 5.27
CA LYS A 122 3.98 21.51 3.87
C LYS A 122 4.21 20.10 3.33
N TYR A 123 5.43 19.58 3.49
CA TYR A 123 5.79 18.26 2.95
C TYR A 123 5.24 17.09 3.78
N GLU A 124 4.99 17.29 5.08
CA GLU A 124 4.23 16.34 5.89
C GLU A 124 2.80 16.21 5.40
N GLN A 125 2.09 17.33 5.19
CA GLN A 125 0.73 17.30 4.66
C GLN A 125 0.71 16.64 3.27
N GLU A 126 1.66 17.00 2.41
CA GLU A 126 1.78 16.40 1.08
C GLU A 126 2.02 14.88 1.15
N PHE A 127 2.87 14.43 2.07
CA PHE A 127 3.08 13.01 2.31
C PHE A 127 1.80 12.31 2.74
N ILE A 128 1.05 12.88 3.70
CA ILE A 128 -0.24 12.33 4.16
C ILE A 128 -1.25 12.26 3.00
N ASP A 129 -1.34 13.30 2.19
CA ASP A 129 -2.24 13.36 1.04
C ASP A 129 -1.88 12.30 -0.01
N ASP A 130 -0.58 12.11 -0.28
CA ASP A 130 -0.11 11.10 -1.22
C ASP A 130 -0.34 9.67 -0.69
N MET A 131 -0.14 9.42 0.61
CA MET A 131 -0.46 8.14 1.25
C MET A 131 -1.97 7.85 1.18
N SER A 132 -2.80 8.86 1.42
CA SER A 132 -4.26 8.76 1.31
C SER A 132 -4.72 8.43 -0.13
N LYS A 133 -4.16 9.09 -1.15
CA LYS A 133 -4.43 8.77 -2.57
C LYS A 133 -4.01 7.34 -2.93
N LEU A 134 -2.96 6.85 -2.28
CA LEU A 134 -2.51 5.47 -2.38
C LEU A 134 -3.30 4.52 -1.47
N ASN A 135 -4.40 4.93 -0.81
CA ASN A 135 -5.21 4.11 0.11
C ASN A 135 -4.40 3.47 1.27
N VAL A 136 -3.30 4.10 1.68
CA VAL A 136 -2.53 3.70 2.86
C VAL A 136 -3.29 4.19 4.10
N GLN A 137 -3.55 3.31 5.06
CA GLN A 137 -4.21 3.70 6.31
C GLN A 137 -3.27 4.58 7.15
N PRO A 138 -3.79 5.66 7.78
CA PRO A 138 -2.98 6.44 8.71
C PRO A 138 -2.58 5.57 9.92
N PRO A 139 -1.37 5.78 10.49
CA PRO A 139 -0.96 5.14 11.73
C PRO A 139 -1.87 5.58 12.88
N THR A 140 -1.85 4.83 13.99
CA THR A 140 -2.54 5.21 15.22
C THR A 140 -2.00 6.53 15.78
N LEU A 141 -0.70 6.78 15.65
CA LEU A 141 -0.07 8.02 16.05
C LEU A 141 1.10 8.41 15.14
N TYR A 142 1.23 9.71 14.91
CA TYR A 142 2.44 10.32 14.36
C TYR A 142 3.26 10.91 15.49
N ALA A 143 4.59 10.83 15.40
CA ALA A 143 5.49 11.49 16.33
C ALA A 143 6.51 12.33 15.58
N ARG A 144 6.43 13.65 15.77
CA ARG A 144 7.34 14.61 15.13
C ARG A 144 8.55 14.86 16.02
N VAL A 145 9.73 14.94 15.42
CA VAL A 145 10.98 15.15 16.18
C VAL A 145 10.95 16.48 16.93
N SER A 146 10.42 17.54 16.32
CA SER A 146 10.32 18.88 16.93
C SER A 146 9.52 18.90 18.23
N GLU A 147 8.54 18.00 18.38
CA GLU A 147 7.69 17.88 19.57
C GLU A 147 8.38 17.12 20.72
N HIS A 148 9.54 16.49 20.46
CA HIS A 148 10.21 15.55 21.37
C HIS A 148 11.65 15.94 21.73
N ILE A 149 12.09 17.16 21.45
CA ILE A 149 13.48 17.61 21.74
C ILE A 149 13.88 17.42 23.21
N PRO A 150 13.09 17.83 24.23
CA PRO A 150 13.47 17.62 25.63
C PRO A 150 13.60 16.14 25.99
N LEU A 151 12.74 15.29 25.42
CA LEU A 151 12.80 13.84 25.61
C LEU A 151 14.10 13.27 25.03
N ILE A 152 14.48 13.68 23.81
CA ILE A 152 15.72 13.24 23.17
C ILE A 152 16.94 13.65 24.00
N ILE A 153 16.98 14.89 24.49
CA ILE A 153 18.06 15.36 25.37
C ILE A 153 18.16 14.50 26.63
N ASN A 154 17.04 14.20 27.30
CA ASN A 154 17.04 13.34 28.49
C ASN A 154 17.48 11.90 28.16
N PHE A 155 17.11 11.38 26.98
CA PHE A 155 17.54 10.07 26.53
C PHE A 155 19.06 10.01 26.37
N ILE A 156 19.64 11.02 25.71
CA ILE A 156 21.09 11.14 25.53
C ILE A 156 21.79 11.32 26.89
N GLN A 157 21.24 12.13 27.80
CA GLN A 157 21.83 12.32 29.12
C GLN A 157 21.93 11.00 29.88
N LYS A 158 20.89 10.16 29.85
CA LYS A 158 20.96 8.83 30.45
C LYS A 158 22.08 7.96 29.83
N LEU A 159 22.23 7.99 28.51
CA LEU A 159 23.33 7.27 27.85
C LEU A 159 24.71 7.76 28.29
N ILE A 160 24.87 9.06 28.54
CA ILE A 160 26.10 9.64 29.10
C ILE A 160 26.32 9.14 30.53
N ASP A 161 25.29 9.21 31.37
CA ASP A 161 25.36 8.79 32.78
C ASP A 161 25.74 7.30 32.91
N ASP A 162 25.24 6.45 32.01
CA ASP A 162 25.57 5.02 31.94
C ASP A 162 26.94 4.72 31.28
N GLY A 163 27.60 5.76 30.75
CA GLY A 163 28.90 5.73 30.08
C GLY A 163 28.87 5.28 28.62
N PHE A 164 27.69 5.10 28.01
CA PHE A 164 27.52 4.71 26.61
C PHE A 164 27.59 5.89 25.63
N ALA A 165 27.69 7.13 26.12
CA ALA A 165 27.89 8.31 25.30
C ALA A 165 28.89 9.27 25.96
N TYR A 166 29.44 10.20 25.17
CA TYR A 166 30.32 11.25 25.68
C TYR A 166 30.14 12.56 24.89
N SER A 167 30.24 13.69 25.59
CA SER A 167 30.22 15.03 24.99
C SER A 167 31.62 15.49 24.59
N CYS A 168 31.69 16.32 23.55
CA CYS A 168 32.91 16.94 23.04
C CYS A 168 32.91 18.47 23.26
N PRO A 169 34.08 19.14 23.20
CA PRO A 169 34.17 20.59 23.33
C PRO A 169 33.33 21.39 22.31
N SER A 170 33.06 20.83 21.13
CA SER A 170 32.14 21.41 20.13
C SER A 170 30.67 21.45 20.56
N GLY A 171 30.33 20.79 21.67
CA GLY A 171 28.96 20.55 22.12
C GLY A 171 28.28 19.36 21.42
N SER A 172 28.98 18.66 20.52
CA SER A 172 28.50 17.39 19.96
C SER A 172 28.55 16.28 21.01
N VAL A 173 27.66 15.29 20.88
CA VAL A 173 27.63 14.08 21.70
C VAL A 173 27.65 12.87 20.79
N TYR A 174 28.54 11.91 21.08
CA TYR A 174 28.70 10.69 20.31
C TYR A 174 28.39 9.46 21.15
N PHE A 175 27.85 8.42 20.50
CA PHE A 175 27.70 7.10 21.10
C PHE A 175 29.06 6.38 21.14
N ASN A 176 29.40 5.78 22.27
CA ASN A 176 30.70 5.14 22.52
C ASN A 176 30.64 3.65 22.17
N MET A 177 31.06 3.31 20.95
CA MET A 177 31.03 1.93 20.45
C MET A 177 31.98 1.01 21.21
N THR A 178 33.14 1.51 21.63
CA THR A 178 34.10 0.74 22.42
C THR A 178 33.48 0.31 23.75
N ARG A 179 32.91 1.27 24.48
CA ARG A 179 32.29 1.01 25.80
C ARG A 179 31.09 0.10 25.71
N TYR A 180 30.28 0.24 24.65
CA TYR A 180 29.17 -0.67 24.41
C TYR A 180 29.65 -2.11 24.18
N GLY A 181 30.71 -2.28 23.39
CA GLY A 181 31.35 -3.58 23.13
C GLY A 181 31.87 -4.26 24.40
N GLU A 182 32.59 -3.52 25.24
CA GLU A 182 33.13 -4.00 26.53
C GLU A 182 32.02 -4.50 27.48
N LYS A 183 30.92 -3.76 27.60
CA LYS A 183 29.86 -4.06 28.58
C LYS A 183 28.89 -5.17 28.14
N ASN A 184 28.69 -5.36 26.83
CA ASN A 184 27.62 -6.22 26.31
C ASN A 184 28.13 -7.48 25.60
N GLU A 185 29.43 -7.78 25.69
CA GLU A 185 30.08 -8.93 25.01
C GLU A 185 29.75 -8.95 23.49
N TYR A 186 29.59 -7.76 22.91
CA TYR A 186 29.15 -7.61 21.53
C TYR A 186 30.32 -7.91 20.58
N ASN A 187 30.36 -9.13 20.04
CA ASN A 187 31.39 -9.57 19.10
C ASN A 187 31.34 -8.75 17.80
N HIS A 188 32.33 -7.88 17.63
CA HIS A 188 32.41 -6.86 16.60
C HIS A 188 32.47 -7.36 15.14
N HIS A 189 32.62 -8.67 14.89
CA HIS A 189 32.89 -9.22 13.56
C HIS A 189 31.67 -9.50 12.68
N ARG A 190 30.44 -9.23 13.14
CA ARG A 190 29.21 -9.62 12.40
C ARG A 190 28.42 -8.49 11.73
N MET A 191 28.77 -7.23 11.95
CA MET A 191 28.28 -6.13 11.11
C MET A 191 29.44 -5.68 10.24
N ASN A 192 29.40 -6.08 8.97
CA ASN A 192 30.44 -5.92 7.97
C ASN A 192 31.23 -4.61 8.10
N GLU A 193 32.54 -4.73 7.87
CA GLU A 193 33.52 -3.66 7.61
C GLU A 193 33.19 -2.79 6.38
N GLN A 194 31.96 -2.83 5.87
CA GLN A 194 31.50 -2.00 4.77
C GLN A 194 30.78 -0.77 5.32
N GLY A 195 31.56 0.30 5.44
CA GLY A 195 31.05 1.66 5.44
C GLY A 195 31.05 2.33 6.80
N VAL A 196 32.20 2.90 7.17
CA VAL A 196 32.16 4.28 7.68
C VAL A 196 31.32 5.05 6.66
N SER A 197 30.10 5.44 7.02
CA SER A 197 29.24 6.16 6.09
C SER A 197 30.00 7.42 5.65
N SER A 198 30.29 7.49 4.36
CA SER A 198 30.93 8.64 3.69
C SER A 198 30.04 9.91 3.71
N LEU A 199 28.90 9.86 4.39
CA LEU A 199 27.97 10.98 4.60
C LEU A 199 28.20 11.76 5.91
N GLU A 200 29.13 11.34 6.77
CA GLU A 200 29.54 12.10 7.97
C GLU A 200 30.96 12.68 7.80
N SER A 201 31.22 13.37 6.68
CA SER A 201 32.53 13.97 6.40
C SER A 201 32.84 15.25 7.17
N ASP A 202 31.95 15.71 8.05
CA ASP A 202 32.16 16.93 8.82
C ASP A 202 32.41 16.60 10.29
N ILE A 203 33.64 16.86 10.73
CA ILE A 203 34.23 16.72 12.08
C ILE A 203 34.71 15.28 12.41
N ILE A 204 35.71 14.81 11.66
CA ILE A 204 36.42 13.53 11.92
C ILE A 204 37.35 13.61 13.16
N ASN A 205 37.70 14.81 13.65
CA ASN A 205 38.76 14.97 14.67
C ASN A 205 38.32 14.85 16.14
N GLU A 206 37.02 14.73 16.46
CA GLU A 206 36.55 14.67 17.86
C GLU A 206 36.03 13.29 18.29
N LYS A 207 35.88 12.36 17.35
CA LYS A 207 35.43 10.99 17.66
C LYS A 207 36.57 10.22 18.33
N ARG A 208 36.27 9.49 19.41
CA ARG A 208 37.24 8.60 20.08
C ARG A 208 37.45 7.32 19.26
N ASN A 209 36.41 6.88 18.56
CA ASN A 209 36.45 5.77 17.62
C ASN A 209 35.82 6.17 16.27
N ALA A 210 36.38 5.70 15.15
CA ALA A 210 35.82 5.95 13.82
C ALA A 210 34.37 5.42 13.64
N ARG A 211 33.98 4.42 14.45
CA ARG A 211 32.63 3.83 14.47
C ARG A 211 31.63 4.59 15.33
N ASP A 212 32.09 5.55 16.15
CA ASP A 212 31.20 6.36 16.97
C ASP A 212 30.32 7.23 16.06
N PHE A 213 29.03 7.34 16.39
CA PHE A 213 28.04 8.09 15.61
C PHE A 213 27.38 9.17 16.47
N ALA A 214 26.96 10.26 15.84
CA ALA A 214 26.43 11.42 16.55
C ALA A 214 25.04 11.14 17.13
N LEU A 215 24.88 11.40 18.43
CA LEU A 215 23.60 11.49 19.11
C LEU A 215 23.09 12.93 19.10
N TRP A 216 23.98 13.89 19.27
CA TRP A 216 23.72 15.32 19.21
C TRP A 216 24.79 16.00 18.38
N LYS A 217 24.39 16.83 17.41
CA LYS A 217 25.30 17.59 16.55
C LYS A 217 25.38 19.02 17.09
N GLY A 218 26.53 19.37 17.67
CA GLY A 218 26.79 20.70 18.22
C GLY A 218 26.78 21.78 17.13
N ARG A 219 26.31 22.97 17.48
CA ARG A 219 26.23 24.15 16.61
C ARG A 219 26.69 25.40 17.34
N ASP A 220 27.31 26.32 16.61
CA ASP A 220 27.72 27.61 17.17
C ASP A 220 26.49 28.41 17.66
N LYS A 221 26.60 28.99 18.85
CA LYS A 221 25.57 29.86 19.44
C LYS A 221 25.25 31.08 18.56
N THR A 222 26.17 31.53 17.73
CA THR A 222 26.00 32.67 16.81
C THR A 222 25.50 32.28 15.43
N ALA A 223 25.53 30.98 15.06
CA ALA A 223 25.08 30.53 13.74
C ALA A 223 23.60 30.85 13.49
N ASN A 224 23.28 31.43 12.33
CA ASN A 224 21.90 31.75 11.95
C ASN A 224 21.18 30.51 11.34
N GLU A 225 21.22 29.39 12.06
CA GLU A 225 20.60 28.13 11.68
C GLU A 225 19.79 27.54 12.85
N LEU A 226 18.94 26.56 12.56
CA LEU A 226 18.14 25.86 13.57
C LEU A 226 19.04 25.18 14.62
N LYS A 227 18.78 25.50 15.88
CA LYS A 227 19.46 24.88 17.02
C LYS A 227 18.61 24.96 18.28
N PHE A 228 18.85 24.02 19.18
CA PHE A 228 18.20 23.86 20.46
C PHE A 228 19.25 23.93 21.56
N GLN A 229 18.88 24.51 22.70
CA GLN A 229 19.74 24.52 23.88
C GLN A 229 19.72 23.13 24.53
N SER A 230 20.89 22.62 24.93
CA SER A 230 21.07 21.36 25.65
C SER A 230 22.12 21.52 26.76
N PRO A 231 22.29 20.54 27.67
CA PRO A 231 23.34 20.55 28.68
C PRO A 231 24.76 20.63 28.11
N TRP A 232 24.95 20.25 26.84
CA TRP A 232 26.24 20.22 26.16
C TRP A 232 26.45 21.43 25.24
N GLY A 233 25.53 22.40 25.23
CA GLY A 233 25.56 23.57 24.36
C GLY A 233 24.43 23.57 23.33
N PHE A 234 24.52 24.46 22.34
CA PHE A 234 23.53 24.53 21.27
C PHE A 234 23.78 23.43 20.24
N GLY A 235 22.72 22.85 19.70
CA GLY A 235 22.82 21.86 18.63
C GLY A 235 21.48 21.28 18.23
N ARG A 236 21.49 20.07 17.68
CA ARG A 236 20.28 19.37 17.25
C ARG A 236 20.47 17.85 17.34
N PRO A 237 19.39 17.05 17.38
CA PRO A 237 19.52 15.61 17.40
C PRO A 237 20.19 15.06 16.13
N GLY A 238 20.88 13.94 16.28
CA GLY A 238 21.30 13.09 15.16
C GLY A 238 20.13 12.21 14.69
N TRP A 239 20.13 11.84 13.41
CA TRP A 239 19.01 11.14 12.76
C TRP A 239 18.55 9.87 13.48
N HIS A 240 19.47 9.09 14.05
CA HIS A 240 19.15 7.81 14.69
C HIS A 240 18.50 7.95 16.07
N ILE A 241 18.91 8.96 16.86
CA ILE A 241 18.48 9.07 18.28
C ILE A 241 17.01 9.46 18.40
N GLU A 242 16.47 10.08 17.36
CA GLU A 242 15.08 10.51 17.24
C GLU A 242 14.12 9.33 17.42
N CYS A 243 14.28 8.30 16.57
CA CYS A 243 13.47 7.09 16.61
C CYS A 243 13.60 6.38 17.96
N SER A 244 14.83 6.12 18.43
CA SER A 244 15.08 5.44 19.72
C SER A 244 14.36 6.12 20.89
N ALA A 245 14.46 7.45 21.00
CA ALA A 245 13.85 8.20 22.09
C ALA A 245 12.33 8.22 22.00
N MET A 246 11.77 8.54 20.82
CA MET A 246 10.32 8.62 20.62
C MET A 246 9.64 7.26 20.85
N VAL A 247 10.20 6.19 20.28
CA VAL A 247 9.65 4.83 20.42
C VAL A 247 9.74 4.34 21.86
N SER A 248 10.87 4.57 22.52
CA SER A 248 11.05 4.20 23.94
C SER A 248 10.08 4.93 24.87
N ARG A 249 9.71 6.17 24.55
CA ARG A 249 8.70 6.91 25.33
C ARG A 249 7.30 6.31 25.18
N THR A 250 6.95 5.86 23.98
CA THR A 250 5.61 5.33 23.68
C THR A 250 5.44 3.89 24.13
N PHE A 251 6.41 3.02 23.81
CA PHE A 251 6.29 1.57 24.01
C PHE A 251 7.20 1.02 25.12
N GLY A 252 8.09 1.85 25.67
CA GLY A 252 9.02 1.43 26.72
C GLY A 252 10.16 0.57 26.18
N SER A 253 10.55 -0.42 26.98
CA SER A 253 11.68 -1.31 26.70
C SER A 253 11.34 -2.48 25.75
N HIS A 254 10.13 -2.50 25.18
CA HIS A 254 9.65 -3.59 24.34
C HIS A 254 8.83 -3.08 23.16
N LEU A 255 9.19 -3.55 21.97
CA LEU A 255 8.43 -3.34 20.74
C LEU A 255 8.30 -4.68 19.99
N ASP A 256 7.12 -4.99 19.47
CA ASP A 256 6.93 -6.25 18.74
C ASP A 256 7.51 -6.13 17.32
N ILE A 257 7.08 -5.12 16.55
CA ILE A 257 7.49 -4.92 15.15
C ILE A 257 8.15 -3.55 14.97
N HIS A 258 9.31 -3.54 14.32
CA HIS A 258 9.92 -2.33 13.76
C HIS A 258 10.09 -2.48 12.26
N SER A 259 9.58 -1.53 11.47
CA SER A 259 9.61 -1.59 10.01
C SER A 259 10.27 -0.38 9.33
N GLY A 260 10.88 -0.62 8.16
CA GLY A 260 11.43 0.43 7.32
C GLY A 260 11.87 -0.07 5.94
N GLY A 261 12.46 0.81 5.13
CA GLY A 261 13.12 0.40 3.88
C GLY A 261 14.38 -0.42 4.15
N LEU A 262 14.80 -1.28 3.21
CA LEU A 262 16.03 -2.07 3.32
C LEU A 262 17.29 -1.21 3.55
N ASP A 263 17.28 0.02 3.06
CA ASP A 263 18.35 0.99 3.28
C ASP A 263 18.43 1.53 4.72
N LEU A 264 17.41 1.29 5.56
CA LEU A 264 17.44 1.64 6.97
C LEU A 264 18.05 0.56 7.85
N VAL A 265 18.25 -0.67 7.34
CA VAL A 265 18.94 -1.76 8.09
C VAL A 265 20.27 -1.26 8.67
N PHE A 266 21.04 -0.58 7.84
CA PHE A 266 22.31 0.02 8.24
C PHE A 266 22.52 1.38 7.53
N PRO A 267 22.97 2.43 8.25
CA PRO A 267 23.31 2.42 9.68
C PRO A 267 22.12 2.66 10.61
N HIS A 268 20.94 3.01 10.11
CA HIS A 268 19.88 3.61 10.92
C HIS A 268 19.35 2.68 12.03
N HIS A 269 18.71 1.57 11.67
CA HIS A 269 18.17 0.61 12.64
C HIS A 269 19.26 -0.09 13.46
N ALA A 270 20.44 -0.30 12.87
CA ALA A 270 21.61 -0.80 13.60
C ALA A 270 21.96 0.11 14.79
N ASN A 271 22.00 1.42 14.56
CA ASN A 271 22.30 2.40 15.60
C ASN A 271 21.14 2.53 16.61
N GLU A 272 19.89 2.42 16.17
CA GLU A 272 18.74 2.43 17.08
C GLU A 272 18.73 1.24 18.04
N ILE A 273 19.09 0.05 17.56
CA ILE A 273 19.25 -1.13 18.40
C ILE A 273 20.26 -0.82 19.51
N LEU A 274 21.45 -0.32 19.15
CA LEU A 274 22.54 -0.02 20.10
C LEU A 274 22.13 1.05 21.11
N GLN A 275 21.50 2.14 20.66
CA GLN A 275 21.02 3.21 21.52
C GLN A 275 19.97 2.71 22.51
N SER A 276 19.00 1.93 22.04
CA SER A 276 17.86 1.52 22.86
C SER A 276 18.19 0.38 23.81
N THR A 277 19.01 -0.60 23.40
CA THR A 277 19.51 -1.64 24.33
C THR A 277 20.39 -1.05 25.42
N ALA A 278 21.26 -0.09 25.07
CA ALA A 278 22.06 0.65 26.05
C ALA A 278 21.18 1.43 27.03
N TYR A 279 20.16 2.14 26.52
CA TYR A 279 19.26 2.94 27.32
C TYR A 279 18.42 2.09 28.29
N HIS A 280 17.85 0.98 27.80
CA HIS A 280 16.98 0.11 28.60
C HIS A 280 17.72 -0.92 29.44
N GLY A 281 19.03 -1.11 29.22
CA GLY A 281 19.82 -2.15 29.88
C GLY A 281 19.36 -3.57 29.51
N SER A 282 18.78 -3.75 28.31
CA SER A 282 18.22 -5.02 27.83
C SER A 282 19.02 -5.56 26.65
N LYS A 283 19.03 -6.90 26.48
CA LYS A 283 19.66 -7.55 25.31
C LYS A 283 18.84 -7.40 24.02
N THR A 284 17.53 -7.21 24.16
CA THR A 284 16.58 -7.05 23.07
C THR A 284 15.66 -5.89 23.36
N TRP A 285 15.38 -5.10 22.34
CA TRP A 285 14.42 -3.99 22.38
C TRP A 285 13.23 -4.25 21.46
N VAL A 286 13.51 -4.72 20.24
CA VAL A 286 12.52 -5.11 19.23
C VAL A 286 12.63 -6.60 18.94
N ASN A 287 11.50 -7.30 18.89
CA ASN A 287 11.43 -8.71 18.55
C ASN A 287 11.61 -8.95 17.04
N TYR A 288 10.78 -8.31 16.20
CA TYR A 288 10.71 -8.57 14.76
C TYR A 288 11.04 -7.34 13.93
N TRP A 289 12.04 -7.46 13.05
CA TRP A 289 12.45 -6.40 12.13
C TRP A 289 12.05 -6.71 10.69
N LEU A 290 11.19 -5.89 10.11
CA LEU A 290 10.67 -6.06 8.75
C LEU A 290 11.24 -4.97 7.84
N HIS A 291 11.85 -5.36 6.73
CA HIS A 291 12.41 -4.41 5.78
C HIS A 291 11.86 -4.63 4.38
N ALA A 292 11.34 -3.56 3.77
CA ALA A 292 10.86 -3.58 2.40
C ALA A 292 12.03 -3.44 1.42
N GLY A 293 12.04 -4.29 0.39
CA GLY A 293 13.01 -4.23 -0.69
C GLY A 293 12.94 -2.89 -1.45
N LEU A 294 14.09 -2.43 -1.93
CA LEU A 294 14.22 -1.15 -2.63
C LEU A 294 13.52 -1.20 -4.00
N LEU A 295 12.94 -0.06 -4.40
CA LEU A 295 12.40 0.14 -5.74
C LEU A 295 13.41 0.92 -6.59
N ASN A 296 13.66 0.45 -7.81
CA ASN A 296 14.57 1.06 -8.79
C ASN A 296 13.81 1.43 -10.08
N THR A 297 14.32 2.37 -10.90
CA THR A 297 13.62 2.88 -12.11
C THR A 297 14.31 2.59 -13.44
N LYS A 298 15.59 2.24 -13.45
CA LYS A 298 16.39 2.14 -14.69
C LYS A 298 17.30 0.91 -14.79
N SER A 299 17.61 0.24 -13.69
CA SER A 299 18.31 -1.05 -13.63
C SER A 299 18.21 -1.63 -12.21
N MET A 300 18.41 -2.94 -12.01
CA MET A 300 18.39 -3.55 -10.67
C MET A 300 19.48 -3.00 -9.72
N ASP A 301 20.50 -2.33 -10.26
CA ASP A 301 21.66 -1.84 -9.49
C ASP A 301 21.61 -0.33 -9.17
N GLU A 302 20.72 0.45 -9.78
CA GLU A 302 20.59 1.89 -9.51
C GLU A 302 19.44 2.21 -8.56
N LYS A 303 19.78 2.42 -7.27
CA LYS A 303 18.84 2.93 -6.26
C LYS A 303 18.25 4.28 -6.71
N MET A 304 16.93 4.42 -6.60
CA MET A 304 16.29 5.73 -6.70
C MET A 304 16.76 6.65 -5.58
N SER A 305 17.36 7.77 -5.93
CA SER A 305 17.70 8.81 -4.97
C SER A 305 17.60 10.19 -5.61
N LYS A 306 17.17 11.17 -4.83
CA LYS A 306 17.04 12.55 -5.32
C LYS A 306 18.39 13.12 -5.78
N SER A 307 19.49 12.69 -5.17
CA SER A 307 20.86 13.03 -5.60
C SER A 307 21.21 12.54 -7.00
N LEU A 308 20.60 11.45 -7.46
CA LEU A 308 20.81 10.88 -8.80
C LEU A 308 19.80 11.42 -9.83
N ASN A 309 18.89 12.32 -9.42
CA ASN A 309 17.84 12.92 -10.25
C ASN A 309 17.02 11.89 -11.08
N ASN A 310 16.87 10.67 -10.54
CA ASN A 310 16.22 9.52 -11.20
C ASN A 310 14.90 9.10 -10.51
N THR A 311 14.34 9.97 -9.66
CA THR A 311 13.14 9.69 -8.86
C THR A 311 11.87 10.07 -9.59
N ILE A 312 10.88 9.16 -9.60
CA ILE A 312 9.52 9.44 -10.07
C ILE A 312 8.67 9.83 -8.86
N LEU A 313 8.03 11.00 -8.91
CA LEU A 313 7.12 11.43 -7.83
C LEU A 313 5.83 10.60 -7.85
N ILE A 314 5.21 10.43 -6.67
CA ILE A 314 3.95 9.68 -6.55
C ILE A 314 2.87 10.31 -7.43
N ARG A 315 2.72 11.63 -7.36
CA ARG A 315 1.78 12.40 -8.19
C ARG A 315 1.97 12.20 -9.69
N ASP A 316 3.20 11.99 -10.15
CA ASP A 316 3.50 11.82 -11.56
C ASP A 316 3.21 10.39 -12.00
N MET A 317 3.54 9.40 -11.17
CA MET A 317 3.12 8.01 -11.38
C MET A 317 1.60 7.90 -11.48
N LEU A 318 0.86 8.61 -10.61
CA LEU A 318 -0.60 8.62 -10.58
C LEU A 318 -1.26 9.29 -11.81
N LYS A 319 -0.50 10.00 -12.66
CA LYS A 319 -1.00 10.48 -13.96
C LYS A 319 -1.09 9.37 -15.00
N THR A 320 -0.28 8.32 -14.84
CA THR A 320 -0.16 7.21 -15.81
C THR A 320 -0.82 5.94 -15.30
N TYR A 321 -0.71 5.66 -14.00
CA TYR A 321 -1.21 4.44 -13.38
C TYR A 321 -2.13 4.77 -12.21
N THR A 322 -3.11 3.90 -11.95
CA THR A 322 -3.99 4.07 -10.78
C THR A 322 -3.32 3.59 -9.50
N ALA A 323 -3.79 4.09 -8.35
CA ALA A 323 -3.35 3.60 -7.04
C ALA A 323 -3.60 2.08 -6.88
N THR A 324 -4.70 1.57 -7.42
CA THR A 324 -5.03 0.13 -7.45
C THR A 324 -3.96 -0.66 -8.22
N GLN A 325 -3.56 -0.20 -9.40
CA GLN A 325 -2.54 -0.87 -10.21
C GLN A 325 -1.17 -0.85 -9.53
N PHE A 326 -0.79 0.26 -8.88
CA PHE A 326 0.45 0.32 -8.10
C PHE A 326 0.43 -0.62 -6.89
N ARG A 327 -0.73 -0.74 -6.22
CA ARG A 327 -0.91 -1.67 -5.11
C ARG A 327 -0.88 -3.13 -5.57
N LEU A 328 -1.51 -3.47 -6.68
CA LEU A 328 -1.40 -4.79 -7.33
C LEU A 328 0.05 -5.10 -7.66
N PHE A 329 0.80 -4.14 -8.21
CA PHE A 329 2.24 -4.28 -8.42
C PHE A 329 2.96 -4.65 -7.11
N CYS A 330 2.65 -3.99 -5.99
CA CYS A 330 3.25 -4.33 -4.70
C CYS A 330 2.89 -5.75 -4.21
N LEU A 331 1.63 -6.16 -4.37
CA LEU A 331 1.13 -7.48 -3.93
C LEU A 331 1.77 -8.66 -4.67
N MET A 332 2.09 -8.47 -5.96
CA MET A 332 2.60 -9.54 -6.81
C MET A 332 4.11 -9.77 -6.67
N HIS A 333 4.78 -9.08 -5.75
CA HIS A 333 6.20 -9.25 -5.49
C HIS A 333 6.45 -9.53 -4.00
N ASP A 334 7.44 -10.37 -3.68
CA ASP A 334 7.91 -10.53 -2.30
C ASP A 334 8.34 -9.16 -1.76
N TYR A 335 7.78 -8.78 -0.61
CA TYR A 335 7.99 -7.47 -0.03
C TYR A 335 9.44 -7.15 0.30
N ARG A 336 10.28 -8.16 0.53
CA ARG A 336 11.69 -8.03 0.90
C ARG A 336 12.60 -7.88 -0.31
N SER A 337 12.17 -8.38 -1.46
CA SER A 337 12.97 -8.41 -2.67
C SER A 337 13.08 -7.03 -3.30
N PRO A 338 14.28 -6.63 -3.78
CA PRO A 338 14.41 -5.46 -4.64
C PRO A 338 13.52 -5.58 -5.87
N ARG A 339 12.93 -4.46 -6.30
CA ARG A 339 11.96 -4.41 -7.41
C ARG A 339 12.39 -3.35 -8.42
N SER A 340 12.17 -3.63 -9.70
CA SER A 340 12.30 -2.62 -10.76
C SER A 340 10.92 -2.14 -11.19
N PHE A 341 10.71 -0.83 -11.18
CA PHE A 341 9.50 -0.18 -11.69
C PHE A 341 9.66 0.10 -13.18
N GLU A 342 9.73 -0.96 -13.97
CA GLU A 342 9.80 -0.91 -15.43
C GLU A 342 8.42 -1.17 -16.06
N SER A 343 8.26 -0.75 -17.32
CA SER A 343 7.01 -0.90 -18.07
C SER A 343 6.50 -2.35 -18.09
N ALA A 344 7.41 -3.33 -18.19
CA ALA A 344 7.09 -4.75 -18.16
C ALA A 344 6.60 -5.23 -16.79
N ALA A 345 7.22 -4.78 -15.70
CA ALA A 345 6.88 -5.22 -14.35
C ALA A 345 5.48 -4.75 -13.92
N ILE A 346 5.05 -3.56 -14.37
CA ILE A 346 3.68 -3.08 -14.13
C ILE A 346 2.65 -3.69 -15.09
N GLN A 347 3.04 -4.25 -16.25
CA GLN A 347 2.07 -4.90 -17.16
C GLN A 347 1.30 -6.02 -16.49
N GLN A 348 1.96 -6.81 -15.65
CA GLN A 348 1.28 -7.87 -14.89
C GLN A 348 0.17 -7.29 -14.01
N ALA A 349 0.39 -6.11 -13.41
CA ALA A 349 -0.58 -5.49 -12.50
C ALA A 349 -1.77 -4.96 -13.29
N LEU A 350 -1.52 -4.40 -14.48
CA LEU A 350 -2.56 -3.98 -15.42
C LEU A 350 -3.40 -5.16 -15.92
N PHE A 351 -2.76 -6.29 -16.20
CA PHE A 351 -3.45 -7.52 -16.61
C PHE A 351 -4.36 -8.02 -15.48
N VAL A 352 -3.84 -8.14 -14.26
CA VAL A 352 -4.61 -8.62 -13.10
C VAL A 352 -5.77 -7.68 -12.76
N ASP A 353 -5.57 -6.36 -12.84
CA ASP A 353 -6.65 -5.37 -12.69
C ASP A 353 -7.78 -5.60 -13.72
N LYS A 354 -7.43 -5.81 -15.00
CA LYS A 354 -8.39 -6.10 -16.06
C LYS A 354 -9.08 -7.45 -15.86
N LEU A 355 -8.34 -8.47 -15.43
CA LEU A 355 -8.85 -9.83 -15.21
C LEU A 355 -10.00 -9.83 -14.20
N PHE A 356 -9.80 -9.20 -13.03
CA PHE A 356 -10.84 -9.15 -11.99
C PHE A 356 -12.05 -8.32 -12.44
N LYS A 357 -11.84 -7.18 -13.09
CA LYS A 357 -12.93 -6.37 -13.66
C LYS A 357 -13.76 -7.16 -14.67
N ALA A 358 -13.09 -7.80 -15.63
CA ALA A 358 -13.75 -8.61 -16.65
C ALA A 358 -14.50 -9.80 -16.04
N PHE A 359 -13.95 -10.44 -15.02
CA PHE A 359 -14.63 -11.51 -14.29
C PHE A 359 -15.93 -11.02 -13.64
N PHE A 360 -15.89 -9.88 -12.93
CA PHE A 360 -17.08 -9.33 -12.30
C PHE A 360 -18.15 -8.93 -13.31
N GLU A 361 -17.76 -8.33 -14.43
CA GLU A 361 -18.67 -8.01 -15.55
C GLU A 361 -19.28 -9.29 -16.17
N THR A 362 -18.48 -10.36 -16.29
CA THR A 362 -18.94 -11.63 -16.86
C THR A 362 -19.95 -12.33 -15.96
N VAL A 363 -19.74 -12.31 -14.63
CA VAL A 363 -20.73 -12.85 -13.67
C VAL A 363 -22.04 -12.06 -13.71
N GLN A 364 -21.98 -10.73 -13.86
CA GLN A 364 -23.19 -9.93 -14.09
C GLN A 364 -23.88 -10.27 -15.42
N ALA A 365 -23.12 -10.54 -16.48
CA ALA A 365 -23.66 -10.97 -17.76
C ALA A 365 -24.35 -12.34 -17.65
N CYS A 366 -23.82 -13.27 -16.84
CA CYS A 366 -24.47 -14.55 -16.54
C CYS A 366 -25.82 -14.35 -15.87
N GLN A 367 -25.92 -13.43 -14.90
CA GLN A 367 -27.19 -13.08 -14.25
C GLN A 367 -28.24 -12.56 -15.25
N LYS A 368 -27.80 -11.81 -16.26
CA LYS A 368 -28.66 -11.26 -17.32
C LYS A 368 -28.97 -12.28 -18.44
N GLY A 369 -28.48 -13.52 -18.34
CA GLY A 369 -28.66 -14.54 -19.37
C GLY A 369 -27.86 -14.29 -20.66
N LEU A 370 -26.85 -13.42 -20.61
CA LEU A 370 -26.01 -13.07 -21.78
C LEU A 370 -24.84 -14.05 -21.98
N VAL A 371 -24.48 -14.79 -20.94
CA VAL A 371 -23.40 -15.79 -20.91
C VAL A 371 -23.92 -17.03 -20.19
N ASP A 372 -23.64 -18.22 -20.74
CA ASP A 372 -24.10 -19.48 -20.17
C ASP A 372 -22.95 -20.22 -19.46
N ILE A 373 -23.27 -20.92 -18.37
CA ILE A 373 -22.40 -21.81 -17.61
C ILE A 373 -23.11 -23.14 -17.50
N SER A 374 -22.76 -24.06 -18.39
CA SER A 374 -23.46 -25.33 -18.55
C SER A 374 -22.77 -26.53 -17.89
N THR A 375 -21.54 -26.35 -17.36
CA THR A 375 -20.68 -27.45 -16.93
C THR A 375 -20.31 -27.46 -15.45
N LEU A 376 -20.64 -26.40 -14.69
CA LEU A 376 -20.29 -26.31 -13.26
C LEU A 376 -21.54 -26.42 -12.37
N SER A 377 -21.45 -27.27 -11.34
CA SER A 377 -22.40 -27.26 -10.24
C SER A 377 -22.04 -26.20 -9.18
N GLU A 378 -23.04 -25.74 -8.42
CA GLU A 378 -22.81 -24.82 -7.29
C GLU A 378 -21.84 -25.40 -6.26
N ALA A 379 -21.94 -26.71 -5.99
CA ALA A 379 -21.10 -27.40 -5.02
C ALA A 379 -19.62 -27.38 -5.41
N GLU A 380 -19.30 -27.49 -6.70
CA GLU A 380 -17.93 -27.43 -7.20
C GLU A 380 -17.32 -26.04 -7.01
N ILE A 381 -18.08 -24.98 -7.33
CA ILE A 381 -17.64 -23.60 -7.14
C ILE A 381 -17.41 -23.30 -5.65
N ILE A 382 -18.36 -23.67 -4.79
CA ILE A 382 -18.25 -23.48 -3.34
C ILE A 382 -17.04 -24.22 -2.77
N THR A 383 -16.80 -25.45 -3.23
CA THR A 383 -15.63 -26.24 -2.82
C THR A 383 -14.33 -25.57 -3.25
N LYS A 384 -14.27 -25.03 -4.48
CA LYS A 384 -13.09 -24.30 -4.96
C LYS A 384 -12.84 -23.00 -4.20
N ILE A 385 -13.89 -22.26 -3.83
CA ILE A 385 -13.78 -21.07 -2.98
C ILE A 385 -13.18 -21.45 -1.62
N ARG A 386 -13.70 -22.50 -0.97
CA ARG A 386 -13.21 -22.94 0.35
C ARG A 386 -11.73 -23.35 0.30
N ASN A 387 -11.34 -24.13 -0.71
CA ASN A 387 -9.94 -24.55 -0.85
C ASN A 387 -9.02 -23.33 -1.10
N ALA A 388 -9.42 -22.41 -1.98
CA ALA A 388 -8.66 -21.19 -2.23
C ALA A 388 -8.53 -20.34 -0.96
N GLN A 389 -9.56 -20.28 -0.13
CA GLN A 389 -9.53 -19.58 1.15
C GLN A 389 -8.49 -20.17 2.11
N GLU A 390 -8.51 -21.48 2.32
CA GLU A 390 -7.55 -22.20 3.19
C GLU A 390 -6.12 -21.96 2.69
N GLU A 391 -5.88 -22.16 1.39
CA GLU A 391 -4.56 -21.97 0.78
C GLU A 391 -4.06 -20.52 0.87
N ILE A 392 -4.94 -19.51 0.68
CA ILE A 392 -4.55 -18.11 0.82
C ILE A 392 -4.13 -17.80 2.27
N VAL A 393 -4.87 -18.29 3.27
CA VAL A 393 -4.51 -18.05 4.67
C VAL A 393 -3.15 -18.70 5.00
N ASP A 394 -2.91 -19.92 4.52
CA ASP A 394 -1.66 -20.64 4.76
C ASP A 394 -0.44 -19.93 4.16
N VAL A 395 -0.52 -19.45 2.91
CA VAL A 395 0.59 -18.71 2.29
C VAL A 395 0.81 -17.35 2.96
N LEU A 396 -0.25 -16.67 3.38
CA LEU A 396 -0.12 -15.40 4.12
C LEU A 396 0.44 -15.60 5.52
N ALA A 397 0.18 -16.75 6.16
CA ALA A 397 0.75 -17.09 7.47
C ALA A 397 2.25 -17.32 7.38
N ASN A 398 2.75 -17.76 6.22
CA ASN A 398 4.17 -17.92 5.95
C ASN A 398 4.79 -16.63 5.38
N ASN A 399 5.11 -15.68 6.24
CA ASN A 399 5.80 -14.42 5.92
C ASN A 399 5.07 -13.57 4.87
N PHE A 400 3.74 -13.51 4.95
CA PHE A 400 2.92 -12.63 4.13
C PHE A 400 3.15 -12.84 2.62
N ASP A 401 3.15 -14.09 2.14
CA ASP A 401 3.34 -14.41 0.72
C ASP A 401 2.12 -13.96 -0.12
N THR A 402 2.07 -12.64 -0.38
CA THR A 402 1.04 -12.02 -1.21
C THR A 402 1.10 -12.42 -2.68
N PRO A 403 2.27 -12.69 -3.31
CA PRO A 403 2.30 -13.23 -4.67
C PRO A 403 1.53 -14.55 -4.82
N SER A 404 1.75 -15.49 -3.91
CA SER A 404 1.03 -16.76 -3.91
C SER A 404 -0.47 -16.56 -3.63
N ALA A 405 -0.83 -15.69 -2.68
CA ALA A 405 -2.24 -15.35 -2.43
C ALA A 405 -2.94 -14.78 -3.68
N MET A 406 -2.29 -13.86 -4.40
CA MET A 406 -2.81 -13.31 -5.65
C MET A 406 -2.91 -14.35 -6.76
N THR A 407 -2.01 -15.34 -6.78
CA THR A 407 -2.08 -16.46 -7.72
C THR A 407 -3.33 -17.31 -7.47
N ARG A 408 -3.66 -17.63 -6.21
CA ARG A 408 -4.87 -18.39 -5.87
C ARG A 408 -6.17 -17.68 -6.26
N LEU A 409 -6.23 -16.36 -6.10
CA LEU A 409 -7.38 -15.57 -6.58
C LEU A 409 -7.50 -15.63 -8.11
N GLN A 410 -6.38 -15.51 -8.83
CA GLN A 410 -6.38 -15.61 -10.29
C GLN A 410 -6.76 -17.01 -10.77
N GLU A 411 -6.25 -18.07 -10.14
CA GLU A 411 -6.57 -19.45 -10.50
C GLU A 411 -8.07 -19.74 -10.34
N LEU A 412 -8.72 -19.22 -9.29
CA LEU A 412 -10.17 -19.32 -9.13
C LEU A 412 -10.90 -18.66 -10.31
N VAL A 413 -10.50 -17.44 -10.70
CA VAL A 413 -11.09 -16.73 -11.85
C VAL A 413 -10.90 -17.51 -13.15
N HIS A 414 -9.67 -17.97 -13.43
CA HIS A 414 -9.37 -18.71 -14.65
C HIS A 414 -10.13 -20.04 -14.70
N TRP A 415 -10.25 -20.74 -13.58
CA TRP A 415 -11.00 -21.97 -13.49
C TRP A 415 -12.50 -21.74 -13.74
N ILE A 416 -13.12 -20.69 -13.20
CA ILE A 416 -14.53 -20.40 -13.51
C ILE A 416 -14.68 -20.01 -14.99
N ASN A 417 -13.81 -19.14 -15.51
CA ASN A 417 -13.87 -18.67 -16.89
C ASN A 417 -13.70 -19.79 -17.92
N SER A 418 -12.91 -20.83 -17.63
CA SER A 418 -12.73 -21.97 -18.55
C SER A 418 -13.99 -22.83 -18.72
N HIS A 419 -15.00 -22.62 -17.89
CA HIS A 419 -16.31 -23.29 -17.93
C HIS A 419 -17.44 -22.36 -18.43
N MET A 420 -17.12 -21.12 -18.83
CA MET A 420 -18.07 -20.20 -19.43
C MET A 420 -18.16 -20.44 -20.94
N ASN A 421 -19.38 -20.50 -21.47
CA ASN A 421 -19.62 -20.63 -22.90
C ASN A 421 -20.08 -19.30 -23.50
N TYR A 422 -19.30 -18.77 -24.44
CA TYR A 422 -19.56 -17.50 -25.12
C TYR A 422 -20.22 -17.67 -26.49
N ASP A 423 -20.33 -18.90 -27.02
CA ASP A 423 -20.69 -19.16 -28.42
C ASP A 423 -22.18 -19.48 -28.64
N THR A 424 -22.98 -19.63 -27.59
CA THR A 424 -24.43 -19.91 -27.69
C THR A 424 -25.23 -19.13 -26.65
N PRO A 425 -25.97 -18.06 -27.02
CA PRO A 425 -27.05 -17.57 -26.21
C PRO A 425 -28.15 -18.63 -26.20
N THR A 426 -28.44 -19.22 -25.05
CA THR A 426 -29.57 -20.12 -24.86
C THR A 426 -30.87 -19.31 -24.86
N THR A 427 -31.36 -18.96 -26.05
CA THR A 427 -32.68 -18.33 -26.26
C THR A 427 -33.84 -19.34 -26.23
N ASN A 428 -33.61 -20.58 -25.79
CA ASN A 428 -34.70 -21.53 -25.60
C ASN A 428 -35.44 -21.19 -24.30
N GLU A 429 -36.49 -20.36 -24.41
CA GLU A 429 -37.42 -19.95 -23.35
C GLU A 429 -38.05 -21.12 -22.55
N ASN A 430 -37.84 -22.37 -22.96
CA ASN A 430 -38.46 -23.57 -22.38
C ASN A 430 -37.53 -24.43 -21.50
N THR A 431 -36.27 -24.03 -21.30
CA THR A 431 -35.37 -24.73 -20.36
C THR A 431 -34.80 -23.71 -19.38
N ILE A 432 -35.31 -23.73 -18.14
CA ILE A 432 -34.65 -23.08 -17.01
C ILE A 432 -33.32 -23.84 -16.80
N HIS A 433 -32.26 -23.42 -17.48
CA HIS A 433 -30.93 -23.89 -17.17
C HIS A 433 -30.61 -23.41 -15.75
N ASN A 434 -30.33 -24.36 -14.87
CA ASN A 434 -30.02 -24.08 -13.47
C ASN A 434 -28.58 -23.53 -13.40
N ILE A 435 -28.38 -22.30 -13.88
CA ILE A 435 -27.10 -21.60 -13.85
C ILE A 435 -26.74 -21.44 -12.37
N PRO A 436 -25.50 -21.75 -11.94
CA PRO A 436 -25.08 -21.63 -10.53
C PRO A 436 -24.85 -20.16 -10.12
N THR A 437 -25.79 -19.28 -10.42
CA THR A 437 -25.68 -17.83 -10.28
C THR A 437 -25.34 -17.42 -8.86
N CYS A 438 -25.95 -18.05 -7.85
CA CYS A 438 -25.64 -17.79 -6.44
C CYS A 438 -24.17 -18.11 -6.10
N ALA A 439 -23.66 -19.25 -6.55
CA ALA A 439 -22.26 -19.64 -6.31
C ALA A 439 -21.26 -18.74 -7.07
N LEU A 440 -21.62 -18.23 -8.26
CA LEU A 440 -20.80 -17.27 -9.00
C LEU A 440 -20.72 -15.91 -8.27
N PHE A 441 -21.84 -15.41 -7.76
CA PHE A 441 -21.82 -14.20 -6.93
C PHE A 441 -21.07 -14.41 -5.61
N LEU A 442 -21.08 -15.62 -5.06
CA LEU A 442 -20.23 -15.95 -3.91
C LEU A 442 -18.74 -15.87 -4.28
N ALA A 443 -18.35 -16.33 -5.47
CA ALA A 443 -16.97 -16.19 -5.95
C ALA A 443 -16.56 -14.71 -6.13
N VAL A 444 -17.47 -13.87 -6.65
CA VAL A 444 -17.26 -12.41 -6.75
C VAL A 444 -17.07 -11.80 -5.37
N ASP A 445 -17.97 -12.09 -4.43
CA ASP A 445 -17.90 -11.57 -3.05
C ASP A 445 -16.61 -12.02 -2.34
N PHE A 446 -16.21 -13.28 -2.53
CA PHE A 446 -14.96 -13.82 -2.01
C PHE A 446 -13.74 -13.07 -2.54
N ILE A 447 -13.63 -12.90 -3.87
CA ILE A 447 -12.51 -12.19 -4.50
C ILE A 447 -12.51 -10.72 -4.06
N GLN A 448 -13.66 -10.05 -4.11
CA GLN A 448 -13.78 -8.65 -3.71
C GLN A 448 -13.43 -8.46 -2.22
N SER A 449 -13.80 -9.39 -1.36
CA SER A 449 -13.44 -9.36 0.07
C SER A 449 -11.92 -9.41 0.27
N TRP A 450 -11.21 -10.30 -0.42
CA TRP A 450 -9.75 -10.37 -0.35
C TRP A 450 -9.06 -9.14 -0.93
N LEU A 451 -9.51 -8.66 -2.09
CA LEU A 451 -9.01 -7.41 -2.67
C LEU A 451 -9.20 -6.23 -1.71
N ASN A 452 -10.37 -6.13 -1.09
CA ASN A 452 -10.67 -5.11 -0.09
C ASN A 452 -9.75 -5.20 1.14
N ILE A 453 -9.43 -6.42 1.62
CA ILE A 453 -8.44 -6.63 2.69
C ILE A 453 -7.10 -6.06 2.26
N PHE A 454 -6.65 -6.33 1.04
CA PHE A 454 -5.38 -5.79 0.54
C PHE A 454 -5.43 -4.28 0.29
N GLY A 455 -6.58 -3.62 0.42
CA GLY A 455 -6.75 -2.19 0.15
C GLY A 455 -6.97 -1.87 -1.33
N ILE A 456 -7.49 -2.83 -2.08
CA ILE A 456 -7.90 -2.68 -3.48
C ILE A 456 -9.43 -2.62 -3.52
N ASP A 457 -9.96 -1.51 -4.01
CA ASP A 457 -11.36 -1.39 -4.37
C ASP A 457 -11.49 -1.48 -5.89
N ILE A 458 -12.04 -2.61 -6.36
CA ILE A 458 -12.46 -2.77 -7.75
C ILE A 458 -13.98 -2.63 -7.76
N SER A 459 -14.45 -1.39 -7.76
CA SER A 459 -15.86 -1.09 -7.93
C SER A 459 -16.29 -1.48 -9.35
N LEU A 460 -17.31 -2.33 -9.46
CA LEU A 460 -18.04 -2.60 -10.71
C LEU A 460 -18.61 -1.32 -11.35
N SER A 461 -18.93 -0.33 -10.53
CA SER A 461 -19.29 1.03 -10.93
C SER A 461 -18.05 1.91 -10.86
N GLY A 462 -17.26 1.92 -11.94
CA GLY A 462 -16.00 2.68 -12.00
C GLY A 462 -16.16 4.11 -11.49
N HIS A 463 -15.27 4.51 -10.57
CA HIS A 463 -15.09 5.85 -10.01
C HIS A 463 -16.08 6.93 -10.50
N GLN A 464 -17.05 7.23 -9.63
CA GLN A 464 -17.87 8.42 -9.71
C GLN A 464 -17.00 9.67 -9.58
N ASN A 465 -16.46 10.16 -10.69
CA ASN A 465 -16.21 11.59 -10.83
C ASN A 465 -17.55 12.23 -11.20
N GLN A 466 -18.09 13.05 -10.29
CA GLN A 466 -19.46 13.60 -10.38
C GLN A 466 -19.72 14.51 -11.60
N ASN A 467 -18.72 14.84 -12.41
CA ASN A 467 -18.89 15.64 -13.63
C ASN A 467 -18.93 14.83 -14.94
N SER A 468 -18.74 13.49 -14.91
CA SER A 468 -18.73 12.64 -16.11
C SER A 468 -19.84 11.58 -16.14
N SER A 469 -20.77 11.60 -15.18
CA SER A 469 -21.78 10.55 -15.03
C SER A 469 -22.82 10.57 -16.16
N SER A 470 -23.27 11.75 -16.60
CA SER A 470 -24.24 11.83 -17.70
C SER A 470 -23.65 11.31 -19.02
N ASP A 471 -22.41 11.70 -19.32
CA ASP A 471 -21.77 11.38 -20.59
C ASP A 471 -21.40 9.90 -20.66
N ARG A 472 -21.03 9.30 -19.53
CA ARG A 472 -20.76 7.86 -19.45
C ARG A 472 -22.04 7.03 -19.50
N ILE A 473 -23.11 7.43 -18.79
CA ILE A 473 -24.42 6.76 -18.88
C ILE A 473 -24.95 6.86 -20.32
N LEU A 474 -24.80 8.02 -20.95
CA LEU A 474 -25.17 8.22 -22.34
C LEU A 474 -24.34 7.31 -23.27
N LEU A 475 -23.02 7.23 -23.05
CA LEU A 475 -22.15 6.36 -23.84
C LEU A 475 -22.47 4.87 -23.65
N GLU A 476 -22.72 4.42 -22.41
CA GLU A 476 -23.14 3.06 -22.10
C GLU A 476 -24.47 2.72 -22.80
N ASN A 477 -25.45 3.61 -22.73
CA ASN A 477 -26.72 3.47 -23.43
C ASN A 477 -26.54 3.44 -24.95
N VAL A 478 -25.67 4.29 -25.51
CA VAL A 478 -25.38 4.29 -26.95
C VAL A 478 -24.76 2.95 -27.37
N ILE A 479 -23.75 2.48 -26.63
CA ILE A 479 -23.06 1.21 -26.89
C ILE A 479 -24.05 0.04 -26.81
N GLU A 480 -24.89 -0.02 -25.78
CA GLU A 480 -25.88 -1.09 -25.61
C GLU A 480 -26.85 -1.16 -26.80
N LYS A 481 -27.39 -0.02 -27.24
CA LYS A 481 -28.25 0.05 -28.43
C LYS A 481 -27.51 -0.28 -29.71
N SER A 482 -26.24 0.10 -29.86
CA SER A 482 -25.41 -0.26 -31.02
C SER A 482 -25.12 -1.77 -31.08
N VAL A 483 -24.86 -2.40 -29.93
CA VAL A 483 -24.66 -3.84 -29.82
C VAL A 483 -25.95 -4.57 -30.16
N GLN A 484 -27.11 -4.13 -29.64
CA GLN A 484 -28.41 -4.70 -29.98
C GLN A 484 -28.69 -4.63 -31.49
N PHE A 485 -28.50 -3.46 -32.10
CA PHE A 485 -28.66 -3.29 -33.55
C PHE A 485 -27.76 -4.26 -34.33
N ARG A 486 -26.48 -4.36 -33.97
CA ARG A 486 -25.55 -5.31 -34.60
C ARG A 486 -26.01 -6.77 -34.45
N THR A 487 -26.52 -7.15 -33.28
CA THR A 487 -27.05 -8.50 -33.03
C THR A 487 -28.24 -8.80 -33.94
N ASN A 488 -29.21 -7.89 -34.03
CA ASN A 488 -30.38 -8.05 -34.88
C ASN A 488 -30.01 -8.18 -36.37
N ILE A 489 -29.04 -7.39 -36.85
CA ILE A 489 -28.52 -7.50 -38.22
C ILE A 489 -27.86 -8.88 -38.44
N ARG A 490 -27.08 -9.37 -37.48
CA ARG A 490 -26.44 -10.71 -37.57
C ARG A 490 -27.46 -11.83 -37.59
N GLU A 491 -28.57 -11.72 -36.85
CA GLU A 491 -29.67 -12.68 -36.89
C GLU A 491 -30.35 -12.71 -38.25
N ILE A 492 -30.65 -11.54 -38.84
CA ILE A 492 -31.21 -11.44 -40.18
C ILE A 492 -30.30 -12.11 -41.21
N CYS A 493 -28.98 -11.89 -41.12
CA CYS A 493 -28.01 -12.51 -42.02
C CYS A 493 -27.79 -14.01 -41.80
N ARG A 494 -28.08 -14.55 -40.61
CA ARG A 494 -27.92 -15.97 -40.27
C ARG A 494 -29.14 -16.82 -40.65
N ARG A 495 -30.32 -16.22 -40.81
CA ARG A 495 -31.52 -16.92 -41.29
C ARG A 495 -31.29 -17.34 -42.75
N SER A 496 -31.57 -18.60 -43.07
CA SER A 496 -31.59 -19.08 -44.45
C SER A 496 -32.64 -18.30 -45.26
N PRO A 497 -32.40 -17.98 -46.55
CA PRO A 497 -33.37 -17.26 -47.35
C PRO A 497 -34.63 -18.11 -47.53
N SER A 498 -35.68 -17.79 -46.78
CA SER A 498 -37.05 -18.21 -47.09
C SER A 498 -37.62 -17.24 -48.12
N ASP A 499 -38.23 -17.75 -49.19
CA ASP A 499 -38.73 -16.98 -50.34
C ASP A 499 -39.78 -15.88 -50.01
N GLU A 500 -40.26 -15.80 -48.78
CA GLU A 500 -41.34 -14.89 -48.38
C GLU A 500 -40.90 -13.56 -47.74
N VAL A 501 -39.63 -13.38 -47.36
CA VAL A 501 -39.21 -12.17 -46.61
C VAL A 501 -38.07 -11.44 -47.30
N ASN A 502 -38.35 -10.24 -47.80
CA ASN A 502 -37.37 -9.36 -48.43
C ASN A 502 -36.32 -8.88 -47.39
N PRO A 503 -35.06 -9.35 -47.47
CA PRO A 503 -34.03 -9.01 -46.47
C PRO A 503 -33.74 -7.51 -46.42
N LYS A 504 -33.88 -6.81 -47.55
CA LYS A 504 -33.69 -5.36 -47.63
C LYS A 504 -34.71 -4.61 -46.78
N LYS A 505 -35.95 -5.10 -46.72
CA LYS A 505 -37.01 -4.48 -45.91
C LYS A 505 -36.72 -4.64 -44.42
N LEU A 506 -36.34 -5.84 -43.98
CA LEU A 506 -35.97 -6.12 -42.59
C LEU A 506 -34.76 -5.30 -42.13
N LEU A 507 -33.74 -5.16 -42.98
CA LEU A 507 -32.56 -4.36 -42.65
C LEU A 507 -32.91 -2.87 -42.47
N LEU A 508 -33.79 -2.33 -43.33
CA LEU A 508 -34.26 -0.95 -43.20
C LEU A 508 -35.12 -0.76 -41.94
N GLU A 509 -35.97 -1.73 -41.58
CA GLU A 509 -36.74 -1.71 -40.33
C GLU A 509 -35.84 -1.69 -39.09
N GLN A 510 -34.72 -2.44 -39.11
CA GLN A 510 -33.74 -2.39 -38.02
C GLN A 510 -33.00 -1.04 -37.95
N CYS A 511 -32.68 -0.42 -39.09
CA CYS A 511 -32.10 0.93 -39.11
C CYS A 511 -33.06 1.97 -38.52
N ASP A 512 -34.37 1.84 -38.81
CA ASP A 512 -35.41 2.72 -38.28
C ASP A 512 -35.64 2.53 -36.78
N ASP A 513 -35.62 1.30 -36.29
CA ASP A 513 -35.70 0.98 -34.86
C ASP A 513 -34.50 1.54 -34.10
N TYR A 514 -33.27 1.31 -34.60
CA TYR A 514 -32.06 1.87 -34.01
C TYR A 514 -32.08 3.41 -33.95
N ARG A 515 -32.52 4.06 -35.04
CA ARG A 515 -32.70 5.52 -35.08
C ARG A 515 -33.71 6.00 -34.03
N SER A 516 -34.80 5.26 -33.83
CA SER A 516 -35.83 5.60 -32.85
C SER A 516 -35.34 5.43 -31.41
N GLN A 517 -34.56 4.38 -31.15
CA GLN A 517 -33.94 4.11 -29.84
C GLN A 517 -32.87 5.17 -29.50
N MET A 518 -32.05 5.56 -30.47
CA MET A 518 -31.06 6.64 -30.32
C MET A 518 -31.72 7.97 -29.95
N LYS A 519 -32.90 8.25 -30.52
CA LYS A 519 -33.68 9.45 -30.20
C LYS A 519 -34.17 9.49 -28.76
N TYR A 520 -34.50 8.33 -28.18
CA TYR A 520 -34.95 8.22 -26.77
C TYR A 520 -33.82 8.53 -25.78
N ILE A 521 -32.57 8.25 -26.15
CA ILE A 521 -31.38 8.54 -25.34
C ILE A 521 -30.73 9.90 -25.69
N GLY A 522 -31.42 10.76 -26.45
CA GLY A 522 -30.98 12.13 -26.72
C GLY A 522 -30.08 12.32 -27.95
N VAL A 523 -29.91 11.29 -28.79
CA VAL A 523 -29.15 11.34 -30.04
C VAL A 523 -30.11 11.35 -31.24
N ASP A 524 -30.19 12.45 -31.97
CA ASP A 524 -31.03 12.59 -33.16
C ASP A 524 -30.23 12.25 -34.42
N ILE A 525 -30.56 11.12 -35.09
CA ILE A 525 -29.93 10.70 -36.34
C ILE A 525 -30.79 11.16 -37.51
N LYS A 526 -30.17 11.87 -38.45
CA LYS A 526 -30.81 12.45 -39.65
C LYS A 526 -30.15 11.90 -40.92
N ASP A 527 -30.93 11.19 -41.71
CA ASP A 527 -30.50 10.65 -42.98
C ASP A 527 -30.57 11.73 -44.07
N ARG A 528 -29.47 11.94 -44.78
CA ARG A 528 -29.38 12.77 -46.00
C ARG A 528 -29.05 11.85 -47.18
N HIS A 529 -29.32 12.33 -48.40
CA HIS A 529 -29.27 11.54 -49.66
C HIS A 529 -28.09 10.56 -49.82
N GLN A 530 -26.90 10.82 -49.26
CA GLN A 530 -25.74 9.91 -49.33
C GLN A 530 -25.05 9.64 -47.98
N ALA A 531 -25.53 10.19 -46.86
CA ALA A 531 -24.89 10.04 -45.55
C ALA A 531 -25.85 10.34 -44.39
N SER A 532 -25.66 9.65 -43.27
CA SER A 532 -26.37 9.95 -42.02
C SER A 532 -25.53 10.93 -41.19
N THR A 533 -26.20 11.89 -40.56
CA THR A 533 -25.61 12.87 -39.63
C THR A 533 -26.30 12.74 -38.28
N TRP A 534 -25.65 13.16 -37.20
CA TRP A 534 -26.22 13.07 -35.85
C TRP A 534 -26.06 14.39 -35.09
N SER A 535 -26.93 14.62 -34.11
CA SER A 535 -26.84 15.75 -33.19
C SER A 535 -27.40 15.37 -31.82
N PHE A 536 -26.81 15.89 -30.74
CA PHE A 536 -27.44 15.81 -29.42
C PHE A 536 -28.63 16.76 -29.36
N LYS A 537 -29.73 16.30 -28.76
CA LYS A 537 -30.85 17.15 -28.43
C LYS A 537 -30.43 18.05 -27.26
N LYS A 538 -30.48 19.37 -27.45
CA LYS A 538 -30.27 20.35 -26.36
C LYS A 538 -31.33 20.22 -25.30
#